data_AF-A0A136LKP6-F1
#
_entry.id   AF-A0A136LKP6-F1
#
_cell.length_a   1.000
_cell.length_b   1.000
_cell.length_c   1.000
_cell.angle_alpha   90.00
_cell.angle_beta   90.00
_cell.angle_gamma   90.00
#
_symmetry.space_group_name_H-M   'P 1'
#
loop_
_entity.id
_entity.type
_entity.pdbx_description
1 polymer ?
#
loop_
_entity_poly.entity_id
_entity_poly.type
_entity_poly.pdbx_seq_one_letter_code
_entity_poly.pdbx_strand_id
1 'polypeptide(L)'
;MLTVKPNLQGKGIGKELLKAAEQEALNQQCHTIYMTVISERKELIAWYVRHGYRLTGETKPFAFNDPRFGQPKRKLEFVVLEKKIAKP
;
A
#
# COMPACT_ATOMS: atom_id res chain seq x y z
N MET A 1 5.27 4.60 4.20
CA MET A 1 4.66 3.32 4.63
C MET A 1 3.45 3.65 5.51
N LEU A 2 2.27 3.11 5.20
CA LEU A 2 1.09 3.22 6.07
C LEU A 2 1.11 2.05 7.06
N THR A 3 1.01 2.33 8.36
CA THR A 3 1.08 1.27 9.39
C THR A 3 0.22 1.65 10.58
N VAL A 4 -0.56 0.68 11.05
CA VAL A 4 -1.38 0.79 12.25
C VAL A 4 -0.82 -0.18 13.29
N LYS A 5 -0.68 0.28 14.54
CA LYS A 5 -0.25 -0.58 15.66
C LYS A 5 -1.13 -1.84 15.71
N PRO A 6 -0.56 -3.05 15.91
CA PRO A 6 -1.31 -4.31 15.80
C PRO A 6 -2.61 -4.34 16.64
N ASN A 7 -2.55 -3.88 17.89
CA ASN A 7 -3.70 -3.84 18.81
C ASN A 7 -4.79 -2.81 18.43
N LEU A 8 -4.55 -1.97 17.42
CA LEU A 8 -5.48 -0.98 16.90
C LEU A 8 -5.99 -1.33 15.48
N GLN A 9 -5.51 -2.42 14.89
CA GLN A 9 -6.00 -2.90 13.60
C GLN A 9 -7.45 -3.38 13.69
N GLY A 10 -8.17 -3.38 12.57
CA GLY A 10 -9.60 -3.73 12.52
C GLY A 10 -10.55 -2.64 13.03
N LYS A 11 -10.05 -1.55 13.62
CA LYS A 11 -10.85 -0.44 14.17
C LYS A 11 -11.08 0.73 13.20
N GLY A 12 -10.93 0.50 11.90
CA GLY A 12 -11.15 1.53 10.87
C GLY A 12 -9.99 2.54 10.66
N ILE A 13 -8.97 2.58 11.51
CA ILE A 13 -7.84 3.55 11.39
C ILE A 13 -7.14 3.48 10.03
N GLY A 14 -6.94 2.28 9.48
CA GLY A 14 -6.34 2.12 8.15
C GLY A 14 -7.15 2.81 7.04
N LYS A 15 -8.49 2.82 7.17
CA LYS A 15 -9.37 3.50 6.23
C LYS A 15 -9.25 5.03 6.35
N GLU A 16 -9.16 5.55 7.57
CA GLU A 16 -8.94 6.98 7.80
C GLU A 16 -7.59 7.45 7.27
N LEU A 17 -6.55 6.63 7.41
CA LEU A 17 -5.23 6.91 6.81
C LEU A 17 -5.30 6.97 5.28
N LEU A 18 -6.04 6.06 4.62
CA LEU A 18 -6.25 6.12 3.17
C LEU A 18 -7.00 7.39 2.75
N LYS A 19 -8.06 7.75 3.48
CA LYS A 19 -8.83 8.96 3.21
C LYS A 19 -7.97 10.23 3.34
N ALA A 20 -7.12 10.30 4.36
CA ALA A 20 -6.19 11.42 4.54
C ALA A 20 -5.19 11.51 3.38
N ALA A 21 -4.66 10.37 2.90
CA ALA A 21 -3.77 10.34 1.74
C ALA A 21 -4.46 10.79 0.44
N GLU A 22 -5.74 10.42 0.24
CA GLU A 22 -6.54 10.87 -0.89
C GLU A 22 -6.81 12.37 -0.85
N GLN A 23 -7.14 12.91 0.32
CA GLN A 23 -7.32 14.36 0.50
C GLN A 23 -6.03 15.11 0.22
N GLU A 24 -4.89 14.60 0.69
CA GLU A 24 -3.59 15.21 0.44
C GLU A 24 -3.23 15.18 -1.05
N ALA A 25 -3.50 14.07 -1.75
CA ALA A 25 -3.31 13.99 -3.19
C ALA A 25 -4.16 15.02 -3.94
N LEU A 26 -5.43 15.22 -3.53
CA LEU A 26 -6.29 16.27 -4.10
C LEU A 26 -5.72 17.68 -3.86
N ASN A 27 -5.24 17.96 -2.65
CA ASN A 27 -4.64 19.24 -2.29
C ASN A 27 -3.39 19.54 -3.14
N GLN A 28 -2.59 18.51 -3.43
CA GLN A 28 -1.42 18.58 -4.29
C GLN A 28 -1.73 18.47 -5.78
N GLN A 29 -3.02 18.44 -6.18
CA GLN A 29 -3.44 18.31 -7.57
C GLN A 29 -2.90 17.04 -8.26
N CYS A 30 -2.62 16.00 -7.47
CA CYS A 30 -2.23 14.70 -7.97
C CYS A 30 -3.44 13.95 -8.51
N HIS A 31 -3.20 13.16 -9.56
CA HIS A 31 -4.25 12.43 -10.27
C HIS A 31 -4.26 10.93 -9.92
N THR A 32 -3.18 10.44 -9.32
CA THR A 32 -3.00 9.03 -8.99
C THR A 32 -2.14 8.88 -7.75
N ILE A 33 -2.52 7.98 -6.85
CA ILE A 33 -1.67 7.49 -5.74
C ILE A 33 -1.10 6.13 -6.13
N TYR A 34 0.20 5.96 -5.97
CA TYR A 34 0.88 4.68 -6.12
C TYR A 34 1.28 4.11 -4.76
N MET A 35 1.22 2.80 -4.62
CA MET A 35 1.78 2.08 -3.48
C MET A 35 2.49 0.81 -3.90
N THR A 36 3.48 0.40 -3.11
CA THR A 36 4.12 -0.91 -3.23
C THR A 36 3.71 -1.79 -2.06
N VAL A 37 3.33 -3.04 -2.35
CA VAL A 37 2.94 -4.03 -1.33
C VAL A 37 3.70 -5.32 -1.60
N ILE A 38 4.20 -5.97 -0.55
CA ILE A 38 4.86 -7.28 -0.69
C ILE A 38 3.86 -8.26 -1.31
N SER A 39 4.24 -8.92 -2.42
CA SER A 39 3.36 -9.79 -3.21
C SER A 39 2.68 -10.89 -2.39
N GLU A 40 3.38 -11.42 -1.39
CA GLU A 40 2.89 -12.46 -0.48
C GLU A 40 1.75 -12.00 0.46
N ARG A 41 1.54 -10.68 0.63
CA ARG A 41 0.49 -10.13 1.50
C ARG A 41 -0.87 -10.05 0.78
N LYS A 42 -1.35 -11.20 0.31
CA LYS A 42 -2.58 -11.33 -0.51
C LYS A 42 -3.82 -10.68 0.11
N GLU A 43 -4.03 -10.86 1.41
CA GLU A 43 -5.17 -10.25 2.12
C GLU A 43 -5.10 -8.72 2.15
N LEU A 44 -3.90 -8.17 2.33
CA LEU A 44 -3.68 -6.72 2.34
C LEU A 44 -3.84 -6.14 0.94
N ILE A 45 -3.35 -6.83 -0.09
CA ILE A 45 -3.59 -6.46 -1.50
C ILE A 45 -5.10 -6.43 -1.78
N ALA A 46 -5.83 -7.49 -1.41
CA ALA A 46 -7.28 -7.54 -1.58
C ALA A 46 -7.99 -6.43 -0.79
N TRP A 47 -7.50 -6.07 0.39
CA TRP A 47 -8.02 -4.95 1.17
C TRP A 47 -7.86 -3.62 0.43
N TYR A 48 -6.68 -3.31 -0.11
CA TYR A 48 -6.48 -2.09 -0.91
C TYR A 48 -7.34 -2.09 -2.17
N VAL A 49 -7.50 -3.23 -2.85
CA VAL A 49 -8.36 -3.35 -4.03
C VAL A 49 -9.83 -3.01 -3.70
N ARG A 50 -10.35 -3.51 -2.56
CA ARG A 50 -11.69 -3.12 -2.08
C ARG A 50 -11.82 -1.63 -1.77
N HIS A 51 -10.71 -0.92 -1.56
CA HIS A 51 -10.67 0.53 -1.30
C HIS A 51 -10.31 1.35 -2.56
N GLY A 52 -10.43 0.76 -3.75
CA GLY A 52 -10.35 1.46 -5.03
C GLY A 52 -8.96 1.47 -5.67
N TYR A 53 -7.99 0.76 -5.08
CA TYR A 53 -6.72 0.50 -5.75
C TYR A 53 -6.87 -0.61 -6.79
N ARG A 54 -5.95 -0.63 -7.77
CA ARG A 54 -5.85 -1.67 -8.80
C ARG A 54 -4.40 -2.08 -8.93
N LEU A 55 -4.16 -3.35 -9.25
CA LEU A 55 -2.84 -3.82 -9.64
C LEU A 55 -2.46 -3.19 -10.98
N THR A 56 -1.24 -2.67 -11.09
CA THR A 56 -0.72 -2.13 -12.36
C THR A 56 -0.11 -3.23 -13.24
N GLY A 57 0.19 -4.39 -12.66
CA GLY A 57 0.97 -5.46 -13.30
C GLY A 57 2.49 -5.30 -13.14
N GLU A 58 2.96 -4.15 -12.66
CA GLU A 58 4.37 -3.90 -12.36
C GLU A 58 4.79 -4.59 -11.06
N THR A 59 6.00 -5.16 -11.05
CA THR A 59 6.68 -5.62 -9.84
C THR A 59 8.02 -4.90 -9.64
N LYS A 60 8.43 -4.75 -8.38
CA LYS A 60 9.73 -4.16 -7.99
C LYS A 60 10.50 -5.12 -7.09
N PRO A 61 11.83 -5.19 -7.22
CA PRO A 61 12.64 -6.08 -6.39
C PRO A 61 12.55 -5.69 -4.91
N PHE A 62 12.50 -6.69 -4.03
CA PHE A 62 12.64 -6.48 -2.60
C PHE A 62 14.13 -6.38 -2.24
N ALA A 63 14.68 -5.17 -2.23
CA ALA A 63 16.12 -4.92 -2.08
C ALA A 63 16.56 -4.66 -0.61
N PHE A 64 15.81 -5.13 0.39
CA PHE A 64 16.23 -5.00 1.78
C PHE A 64 17.20 -6.12 2.15
N ASN A 65 18.47 -5.90 1.84
CA ASN A 65 19.57 -6.81 2.14
C ASN A 65 20.28 -6.47 3.47
N ASP A 66 19.75 -5.52 4.24
CA ASP A 66 20.31 -5.16 5.54
C ASP A 66 19.93 -6.23 6.59
N PRO A 67 20.92 -6.93 7.17
CA PRO A 67 20.68 -8.04 8.09
C PRO A 67 19.88 -7.66 9.34
N ARG A 68 19.84 -6.38 9.72
CA ARG A 68 19.10 -5.88 10.90
C ARG A 68 17.59 -6.05 10.77
N PHE A 69 17.07 -6.18 9.55
CA PHE A 69 15.64 -6.34 9.29
C PHE A 69 15.24 -7.82 9.13
N GLY A 70 16.17 -8.74 9.37
CA GLY A 70 15.99 -10.17 9.17
C GLY A 70 16.14 -10.56 7.70
N GLN A 71 16.52 -11.81 7.47
CA GLN A 71 16.62 -12.34 6.11
C GLN A 71 15.28 -12.92 5.66
N PRO A 72 14.80 -12.56 4.46
CA PRO A 72 13.61 -13.19 3.90
C PRO A 72 13.78 -14.71 3.80
N LYS A 73 12.85 -15.47 4.39
CA LYS A 73 12.82 -16.94 4.28
C LYS A 73 12.43 -17.45 2.89
N ARG A 74 11.98 -16.55 2.02
CA ARG A 74 11.55 -16.79 0.64
C ARG A 74 11.87 -15.56 -0.19
N LYS A 75 11.94 -15.72 -1.51
CA LYS A 75 12.06 -14.58 -2.43
C LYS A 75 10.86 -13.64 -2.24
N LEU A 76 11.13 -12.36 -2.04
CA LEU A 76 10.11 -11.33 -1.92
C LEU A 76 10.23 -10.37 -3.10
N GLU A 77 9.09 -9.82 -3.49
CA GLU A 77 8.98 -8.72 -4.44
C GLU A 77 7.82 -7.82 -4.01
N PHE A 78 7.82 -6.59 -4.51
CA PHE A 78 6.69 -5.70 -4.39
C PHE A 78 5.83 -5.79 -5.65
N VAL A 79 4.51 -5.83 -5.49
CA VAL A 79 3.58 -5.44 -6.54
C VAL A 79 3.28 -3.96 -6.42
N VAL A 80 3.04 -3.29 -7.55
CA VAL A 80 2.60 -1.90 -7.57
C VAL A 80 1.08 -1.85 -7.71
N LEU A 81 0.44 -1.05 -6.86
CA LEU A 81 -0.96 -0.71 -6.98
C LEU A 81 -1.12 0.77 -7.24
N GLU A 82 -2.15 1.13 -8.00
CA GLU A 82 -2.54 2.51 -8.26
C GLU A 82 -3.99 2.77 -7.86
N LYS A 83 -4.29 3.99 -7.43
CA LYS A 83 -5.64 4.50 -7.28
C LYS A 83 -5.73 5.87 -7.94
N LYS A 84 -6.61 5.99 -8.94
CA LYS A 84 -6.92 7.27 -9.57
C LYS A 84 -7.71 8.14 -8.59
N ILE A 85 -7.32 9.40 -8.50
CA ILE A 85 -7.92 10.43 -7.66
C ILE A 85 -8.68 11.37 -8.60
N ALA A 86 -9.99 11.17 -8.68
CA ALA A 86 -10.87 12.10 -9.38
C ALA A 86 -11.40 13.11 -8.37
N LYS A 87 -11.49 14.38 -8.79
CA LYS A 87 -12.38 15.31 -8.08
C LYS A 87 -13.82 14.80 -8.21
N PRO A 88 -14.61 14.83 -7.14
CA PRO A 88 -16.04 14.56 -7.25
C PRO A 88 -16.72 15.51 -8.24
#